data_AF-A0A914NAG4-F1
#
_entry.id   AF-A0A914NAG4-F1
#
_cell.length_a   1.000
_cell.length_b   1.000
_cell.length_c   1.000
_cell.angle_alpha   90.00
_cell.angle_beta   90.00
_cell.angle_gamma   90.00
#
_symmetry.space_group_name_H-M   'P 1'
#
loop_
_entity.id
_entity.type
_entity.pdbx_description
1 polymer ?
#
loop_
_entity_poly.entity_id
_entity_poly.type
_entity_poly.pdbx_seq_one_letter_code
_entity_poly.pdbx_strand_id
1 'polypeptide(L)'
;TSFSKKERSCLRTTFQRLSDPKEIIGQIFVDIVNDVCPEFKRIFGVERAPKAAMLKMPKLGGHASRMADFIEQMTLMIGFTENLAGAWQLVRKTGRLHAKVPFLEQNQNQLGRNYIAIVNEYFSDQFIPYLSGEKVEIIENKNDAAKTEAERRKSRIQQNYSQQYICDVWKRFFSVCTSQMNEAFELERQKCLNADNQKTLAPHQHVEEAERKKRINAERANELEASLPQIQKQKEEELFEDPF
;
A
#
# COMPACT_ATOMS: atom_id res chain seq x y z
N THR A 1 13.86 -9.70 10.43
CA THR A 1 13.16 -10.11 11.68
C THR A 1 11.98 -10.97 11.31
N SER A 2 11.92 -12.21 11.81
CA SER A 2 10.90 -13.20 11.44
C SER A 2 9.74 -13.20 12.43
N PHE A 3 8.50 -13.26 11.95
CA PHE A 3 7.30 -13.49 12.77
C PHE A 3 7.04 -14.99 12.86
N SER A 4 6.81 -15.51 14.07
CA SER A 4 6.32 -16.88 14.29
C SER A 4 4.91 -17.08 13.73
N LYS A 5 4.50 -18.33 13.52
CA LYS A 5 3.17 -18.66 13.01
C LYS A 5 2.04 -18.09 13.87
N LYS A 6 2.20 -18.10 15.20
CA LYS A 6 1.24 -17.54 16.15
C LYS A 6 1.10 -16.03 16.00
N GLU A 7 2.21 -15.32 15.81
CA GLU A 7 2.19 -13.86 15.61
C GLU A 7 1.56 -13.49 14.27
N ARG A 8 1.85 -14.24 13.20
CA ARG A 8 1.22 -14.02 11.89
C ARG A 8 -0.29 -14.28 11.93
N SER A 9 -0.71 -15.34 12.60
CA SER A 9 -2.14 -15.61 12.83
C SER A 9 -2.81 -14.51 13.66
N CYS A 10 -2.12 -13.97 14.68
CA CYS A 10 -2.58 -12.83 15.46
C CYS A 10 -2.85 -11.61 14.56
N LEU A 11 -1.90 -11.23 13.69
CA LEU A 11 -2.08 -10.12 12.75
C LEU A 11 -3.34 -10.31 11.87
N ARG A 12 -3.50 -11.50 11.27
CA ARG A 12 -4.67 -11.78 10.42
C ARG A 12 -5.99 -11.71 11.18
N THR A 13 -6.08 -12.47 12.27
CA THR A 13 -7.33 -12.61 13.02
C THR A 13 -7.76 -11.33 13.70
N THR A 14 -6.82 -10.51 14.20
CA THR A 14 -7.17 -9.22 14.83
C THR A 14 -7.57 -8.17 13.80
N PHE A 15 -6.98 -8.16 12.61
CA PHE A 15 -7.44 -7.28 11.53
C PHE A 15 -8.84 -7.66 11.02
N GLN A 16 -9.11 -8.96 10.83
CA GLN A 16 -10.41 -9.46 10.36
C GLN A 16 -11.57 -9.25 11.36
N ARG A 17 -11.27 -8.92 12.62
CA ARG A 17 -12.29 -8.59 13.61
C ARG A 17 -12.85 -7.17 13.42
N LEU A 18 -12.14 -6.31 12.71
CA LEU A 18 -12.61 -4.95 12.46
C LEU A 18 -13.79 -5.00 11.48
N SER A 19 -14.85 -4.26 11.77
CA SER A 19 -16.05 -4.26 10.93
C SER A 19 -15.89 -3.32 9.74
N ASP A 20 -15.37 -2.12 9.98
CA ASP A 20 -14.97 -1.17 8.93
C ASP A 20 -13.56 -0.62 9.14
N PRO A 21 -12.51 -1.38 8.77
CA PRO A 21 -11.14 -0.89 8.87
C PRO A 21 -10.88 0.33 7.96
N LYS A 22 -11.64 0.53 6.87
CA LYS A 22 -11.43 1.65 5.95
C LYS A 22 -11.84 2.97 6.58
N GLU A 23 -12.94 2.99 7.31
CA GLU A 23 -13.40 4.16 8.06
C GLU A 23 -12.39 4.58 9.13
N ILE A 24 -11.92 3.63 9.96
CA ILE A 24 -10.91 3.88 11.01
C ILE A 24 -9.64 4.47 10.38
N ILE A 25 -9.13 3.82 9.33
CA ILE A 25 -7.91 4.25 8.63
C ILE A 25 -8.11 5.65 8.02
N GLY A 26 -9.28 5.89 7.42
CA GLY A 26 -9.64 7.20 6.88
C GLY A 26 -9.55 8.29 7.94
N GLN A 27 -10.17 8.10 9.10
CA GLN A 27 -10.14 9.09 10.17
C GLN A 27 -8.71 9.36 10.65
N ILE A 28 -7.89 8.32 10.82
CA ILE A 28 -6.48 8.47 11.18
C ILE A 28 -5.72 9.30 10.13
N PHE A 29 -5.97 9.08 8.83
CA PHE A 29 -5.36 9.90 7.78
C PHE A 29 -5.84 11.35 7.77
N VAL A 30 -7.10 11.62 8.12
CA VAL A 30 -7.60 12.98 8.32
C VAL A 30 -6.83 13.67 9.44
N ASP A 31 -6.60 12.98 10.56
CA ASP A 31 -5.83 13.53 11.68
C ASP A 31 -4.36 13.76 11.27
N ILE A 32 -3.75 12.82 10.54
CA ILE A 32 -2.38 12.97 10.03
C ILE A 32 -2.24 14.23 9.17
N VAL A 33 -3.13 14.44 8.19
CA VAL A 33 -3.02 15.60 7.30
C VAL A 33 -3.40 16.93 7.97
N ASN A 34 -4.06 16.91 9.13
CA ASN A 34 -4.43 18.14 9.84
C ASN A 34 -3.44 18.50 10.95
N ASP A 35 -3.01 17.50 11.70
CA ASP A 35 -2.43 17.70 13.03
C ASP A 35 -0.96 17.19 13.10
N VAL A 36 -0.52 16.33 12.16
CA VAL A 36 0.84 15.73 12.17
C VAL A 36 1.71 16.24 11.01
N CYS A 37 1.19 16.16 9.78
CA CYS A 37 1.86 16.55 8.54
C CYS A 37 0.94 17.47 7.72
N PRO A 38 0.67 18.72 8.17
CA PRO A 38 -0.21 19.65 7.47
C PRO A 38 0.23 19.98 6.04
N GLU A 39 1.52 19.85 5.70
CA GLU A 39 2.04 19.95 4.34
C GLU A 39 1.41 18.95 3.36
N PHE A 40 0.90 17.81 3.87
CA PHE A 40 0.25 16.79 3.05
C PHE A 40 -1.10 17.25 2.52
N LYS A 41 -1.70 18.30 3.11
CA LYS A 41 -2.96 18.86 2.59
C LYS A 41 -2.82 19.26 1.12
N ARG A 42 -1.68 19.83 0.72
CA ARG A 42 -1.41 20.20 -0.68
C ARG A 42 -1.25 18.98 -1.57
N ILE A 43 -0.52 17.97 -1.10
CA ILE A 43 -0.24 16.74 -1.84
C ILE A 43 -1.55 15.98 -2.14
N PHE A 44 -2.40 15.87 -1.13
CA PHE A 44 -3.70 15.22 -1.22
C PHE A 44 -4.82 16.14 -1.74
N GLY A 45 -4.55 17.41 -2.00
CA GLY A 45 -5.54 18.35 -2.54
C GLY A 45 -6.71 18.64 -1.60
N VAL A 46 -6.44 18.70 -0.30
CA VAL A 46 -7.45 18.91 0.77
C VAL A 46 -7.24 20.22 1.55
N GLU A 47 -6.42 21.14 1.06
CA GLU A 47 -6.09 22.42 1.73
C GLU A 47 -7.33 23.24 2.12
N ARG A 48 -8.36 23.23 1.28
CA ARG A 48 -9.60 23.99 1.47
C ARG A 48 -10.80 23.12 1.88
N ALA A 49 -10.60 21.80 1.97
CA ALA A 49 -11.68 20.89 2.29
C ALA A 49 -11.92 20.89 3.81
N PRO A 50 -13.17 21.01 4.29
CA PRO A 50 -13.46 20.81 5.72
C PRO A 50 -13.16 19.35 6.11
N LYS A 51 -12.77 19.09 7.37
CA LYS A 51 -12.38 17.75 7.88
C LYS A 51 -13.37 16.65 7.44
N ALA A 52 -14.68 16.89 7.61
CA ALA A 52 -15.75 15.95 7.25
C ALA A 52 -15.86 15.61 5.75
N ALA A 53 -15.31 16.44 4.86
CA ALA A 53 -15.32 16.19 3.41
C ALA A 53 -13.99 15.63 2.89
N MET A 54 -12.93 15.62 3.70
CA MET A 54 -11.58 15.27 3.23
C MET A 54 -11.50 13.84 2.67
N LEU A 55 -12.22 12.87 3.26
CA LEU A 55 -12.25 11.49 2.76
C LEU A 55 -13.01 11.30 1.45
N LYS A 56 -13.87 12.26 1.09
CA LYS A 56 -14.53 12.26 -0.22
C LYS A 56 -13.59 12.76 -1.34
N MET A 57 -12.45 13.35 -0.97
CA MET A 57 -11.48 13.85 -1.94
C MET A 57 -10.68 12.69 -2.53
N PRO A 58 -10.55 12.60 -3.87
CA PRO A 58 -10.03 11.40 -4.54
C PRO A 58 -8.65 10.95 -4.07
N LYS A 59 -7.73 11.89 -3.83
CA LYS A 59 -6.36 11.55 -3.45
C LYS A 59 -6.25 11.05 -2.02
N LEU A 60 -6.89 11.74 -1.06
CA LEU A 60 -6.84 11.33 0.35
C LEU A 60 -7.66 10.06 0.59
N GLY A 61 -8.94 10.06 0.18
CA GLY A 61 -9.81 8.89 0.31
C GLY A 61 -9.25 7.67 -0.41
N GLY A 62 -8.72 7.87 -1.62
CA GLY A 62 -8.03 6.82 -2.36
C GLY A 62 -6.73 6.34 -1.70
N HIS A 63 -6.02 7.20 -0.93
CA HIS A 63 -4.84 6.78 -0.17
C HIS A 63 -5.22 5.98 1.08
N ALA A 64 -6.25 6.40 1.80
CA ALA A 64 -6.80 5.65 2.93
C ALA A 64 -7.28 4.25 2.50
N SER A 65 -8.03 4.14 1.39
CA SER A 65 -8.43 2.82 0.86
C SER A 65 -7.21 1.98 0.50
N ARG A 66 -6.20 2.55 -0.17
CA ARG A 66 -4.97 1.82 -0.51
C ARG A 66 -4.20 1.34 0.72
N MET A 67 -4.21 2.08 1.83
CA MET A 67 -3.62 1.63 3.08
C MET A 67 -4.39 0.45 3.67
N ALA A 68 -5.72 0.51 3.67
CA ALA A 68 -6.56 -0.60 4.13
C ALA A 68 -6.32 -1.86 3.27
N ASP A 69 -6.31 -1.72 1.95
CA ASP A 69 -6.05 -2.82 1.02
C ASP A 69 -4.61 -3.37 1.19
N PHE A 70 -3.64 -2.51 1.50
CA PHE A 70 -2.27 -2.92 1.83
C PHE A 70 -2.23 -3.78 3.09
N ILE A 71 -2.86 -3.35 4.19
CA ILE A 71 -2.89 -4.13 5.44
C ILE A 71 -3.66 -5.44 5.25
N GLU A 72 -4.79 -5.43 4.53
CA GLU A 72 -5.55 -6.64 4.22
C GLU A 72 -4.69 -7.66 3.45
N GLN A 73 -4.02 -7.22 2.37
CA GLN A 73 -3.13 -8.09 1.59
C GLN A 73 -1.93 -8.59 2.40
N MET A 74 -1.30 -7.72 3.18
CA MET A 74 -0.17 -8.09 4.03
C MET A 74 -0.58 -9.14 5.06
N THR A 75 -1.67 -8.92 5.78
CA THR A 75 -2.16 -9.85 6.82
C THR A 75 -2.65 -11.17 6.22
N LEU A 76 -3.28 -11.14 5.03
CA LEU A 76 -3.65 -12.33 4.28
C LEU A 76 -2.41 -13.15 3.89
N MET A 77 -1.40 -12.50 3.31
CA MET A 77 -0.18 -13.19 2.86
C MET A 77 0.63 -13.78 4.01
N ILE A 78 0.81 -13.05 5.11
CA ILE A 78 1.62 -13.53 6.23
C ILE A 78 0.85 -14.54 7.10
N GLY A 79 -0.44 -14.30 7.35
CA GLY A 79 -1.21 -14.99 8.38
C GLY A 79 -2.18 -16.05 7.87
N PHE A 80 -2.40 -16.14 6.54
CA PHE A 80 -3.29 -17.13 5.94
C PHE A 80 -2.60 -17.96 4.85
N THR A 81 -2.14 -17.32 3.76
CA THR A 81 -1.52 -18.06 2.64
C THR A 81 -0.05 -18.41 2.87
N GLU A 82 0.56 -17.90 3.94
CA GLU A 82 1.98 -18.03 4.28
C GLU A 82 2.93 -17.59 3.14
N ASN A 83 2.47 -16.74 2.23
CA ASN A 83 3.27 -16.14 1.16
C ASN A 83 4.16 -15.01 1.69
N LEU A 84 5.19 -15.37 2.47
CA LEU A 84 6.12 -14.41 3.08
C LEU A 84 6.94 -13.64 2.03
N ALA A 85 7.29 -14.29 0.93
CA ALA A 85 8.01 -13.66 -0.18
C ALA A 85 7.14 -12.56 -0.85
N GLY A 86 5.85 -12.84 -1.08
CA GLY A 86 4.90 -11.88 -1.63
C GLY A 86 4.68 -10.69 -0.69
N ALA A 87 4.56 -10.93 0.62
CA ALA A 87 4.46 -9.86 1.61
C ALA A 87 5.69 -8.95 1.61
N TRP A 88 6.89 -9.56 1.56
CA TRP A 88 8.15 -8.82 1.45
C TRP A 88 8.25 -7.99 0.16
N GLN A 89 7.84 -8.58 -0.97
CA GLN A 89 7.80 -7.88 -2.26
C GLN A 89 6.80 -6.72 -2.25
N LEU A 90 5.62 -6.91 -1.65
CA LEU A 90 4.58 -5.89 -1.57
C LEU A 90 5.07 -4.66 -0.79
N VAL A 91 5.57 -4.85 0.44
CA VAL A 91 6.04 -3.72 1.27
C VAL A 91 7.17 -2.94 0.60
N ARG A 92 8.13 -3.64 -0.03
CA ARG A 92 9.22 -2.97 -0.77
C ARG A 92 8.71 -2.29 -2.03
N LYS A 93 7.76 -2.90 -2.76
CA LYS A 93 7.12 -2.26 -3.94
C LYS A 93 6.42 -0.97 -3.53
N THR A 94 5.70 -0.97 -2.42
CA THR A 94 5.07 0.23 -1.87
C THR A 94 6.11 1.30 -1.57
N GLY A 95 7.24 0.97 -0.92
CA GLY A 95 8.35 1.91 -0.71
C GLY A 95 8.89 2.53 -2.01
N ARG A 96 9.16 1.72 -3.03
CA ARG A 96 9.63 2.21 -4.36
C ARG A 96 8.62 3.12 -5.04
N LEU A 97 7.31 2.84 -4.91
CA LEU A 97 6.28 3.71 -5.48
C LEU A 97 6.23 5.08 -4.80
N HIS A 98 6.53 5.14 -3.49
CA HIS A 98 6.60 6.41 -2.77
C HIS A 98 7.81 7.25 -3.18
N ALA A 99 8.91 6.63 -3.63
CA ALA A 99 10.07 7.36 -4.18
C ALA A 99 9.74 8.15 -5.45
N LYS A 100 8.65 7.79 -6.14
CA LYS A 100 8.17 8.49 -7.34
C LYS A 100 7.21 9.65 -7.02
N VAL A 101 6.91 9.90 -5.73
CA VAL A 101 6.10 11.04 -5.33
C VAL A 101 7.03 12.25 -5.20
N PRO A 102 6.87 13.31 -6.03
CA PRO A 102 7.85 14.41 -6.09
C PRO A 102 8.11 15.08 -4.75
N PHE A 103 7.07 15.23 -3.93
CA PHE A 103 7.23 15.78 -2.58
C PHE A 103 8.14 14.90 -1.72
N LEU A 104 7.93 13.58 -1.71
CA LEU A 104 8.73 12.68 -0.88
C LEU A 104 10.13 12.55 -1.45
N GLU A 105 10.31 12.47 -2.77
CA GLU A 105 11.63 12.44 -3.41
C GLU A 105 12.54 13.57 -2.91
N GLN A 106 12.00 14.79 -2.84
CA GLN A 106 12.72 15.99 -2.43
C GLN A 106 12.87 16.15 -0.92
N ASN A 107 11.86 15.73 -0.14
CA ASN A 107 11.77 16.08 1.28
C ASN A 107 11.99 14.89 2.24
N GLN A 108 11.94 13.65 1.77
CA GLN A 108 12.20 12.47 2.59
C GLN A 108 13.68 12.40 2.95
N ASN A 109 14.00 12.41 4.24
CA ASN A 109 15.37 12.30 4.71
C ASN A 109 15.42 11.49 6.02
N GLN A 110 16.25 10.43 6.05
CA GLN A 110 16.40 9.59 7.24
C GLN A 110 17.06 10.31 8.42
N LEU A 111 17.96 11.27 8.15
CA LEU A 111 18.63 12.09 9.18
C LEU A 111 17.86 13.38 9.49
N GLY A 112 16.93 13.74 8.62
CA GLY A 112 16.06 14.91 8.78
C GLY A 112 14.64 14.47 9.08
N ARG A 113 13.72 14.73 8.14
CA ARG A 113 12.31 14.37 8.29
C ARG A 113 11.98 13.09 7.50
N ASN A 114 11.78 12.00 8.24
CA ASN A 114 11.35 10.73 7.69
C ASN A 114 9.81 10.64 7.73
N TYR A 115 9.15 11.06 6.65
CA TYR A 115 7.70 11.06 6.55
C TYR A 115 7.08 9.66 6.64
N ILE A 116 7.74 8.64 6.10
CA ILE A 116 7.29 7.24 6.22
C ILE A 116 7.24 6.84 7.70
N ALA A 117 8.28 7.15 8.47
CA ALA A 117 8.33 6.84 9.90
C ALA A 117 7.29 7.66 10.68
N ILE A 118 7.23 8.97 10.47
CA ILE A 118 6.29 9.87 11.17
C ILE A 118 4.84 9.43 10.97
N VAL A 119 4.45 9.18 9.72
CA VAL A 119 3.10 8.73 9.37
C VAL A 119 2.81 7.39 10.02
N ASN A 120 3.74 6.42 9.92
CA ASN A 120 3.47 5.07 10.39
C ASN A 120 3.51 4.97 11.93
N GLU A 121 4.32 5.77 12.60
CA GLU A 121 4.35 5.87 14.07
C GLU A 121 3.00 6.37 14.59
N TYR A 122 2.55 7.54 14.13
CA TYR A 122 1.24 8.07 14.49
C TYR A 122 0.10 7.12 14.09
N PHE A 123 0.15 6.57 12.88
CA PHE A 123 -0.85 5.62 12.41
C PHE A 123 -0.93 4.40 13.33
N SER A 124 0.22 3.81 13.69
CA SER A 124 0.25 2.63 14.55
C SER A 124 -0.29 2.92 15.95
N ASP A 125 0.04 4.08 16.53
CA ASP A 125 -0.44 4.49 17.84
C ASP A 125 -1.95 4.70 17.88
N GLN A 126 -2.53 5.19 16.77
CA GLN A 126 -3.98 5.36 16.68
C GLN A 126 -4.73 4.09 16.28
N PHE A 127 -4.13 3.24 15.43
CA PHE A 127 -4.78 2.07 14.86
C PHE A 127 -4.75 0.84 15.77
N ILE A 128 -3.63 0.60 16.46
CA ILE A 128 -3.45 -0.57 17.34
C ILE A 128 -4.51 -0.66 18.46
N PRO A 129 -4.94 0.44 19.10
CA PRO A 129 -6.02 0.37 20.09
C PRO A 129 -7.34 -0.23 19.57
N TYR A 130 -7.66 -0.09 18.27
CA TYR A 130 -8.82 -0.76 17.68
C TYR A 130 -8.58 -2.27 17.54
N LEU A 131 -7.38 -2.66 17.11
CA LEU A 131 -6.97 -4.06 16.94
C LEU A 131 -6.91 -4.84 18.27
N SER A 132 -6.49 -4.16 19.35
CA SER A 132 -6.46 -4.74 20.71
C SER A 132 -7.84 -4.77 21.38
N GLY A 133 -8.83 -4.06 20.81
CA GLY A 133 -10.16 -3.89 21.42
C GLY A 133 -10.17 -2.90 22.60
N GLU A 134 -9.15 -2.06 22.71
CA GLU A 134 -9.10 -0.93 23.66
C GLU A 134 -10.02 0.20 23.20
N LYS A 135 -9.95 0.58 21.92
CA LYS A 135 -10.91 1.48 21.26
C LYS A 135 -11.96 0.66 20.52
N VAL A 136 -13.16 1.20 20.42
CA VAL A 136 -14.29 0.59 19.71
C VAL A 136 -14.64 1.44 18.50
N GLU A 137 -14.99 0.78 17.40
CA GLU A 137 -15.44 1.41 16.17
C GLU A 137 -16.68 2.28 16.45
N ILE A 138 -16.61 3.55 16.10
CA ILE A 138 -17.76 4.44 16.16
C ILE A 138 -18.46 4.30 14.81
N ILE A 139 -19.32 3.30 14.69
CA ILE A 139 -20.17 3.16 13.50
C ILE A 139 -21.24 4.24 13.59
N GLU A 140 -21.22 5.23 12.69
CA GLU A 140 -22.22 6.29 12.60
C GLU A 140 -23.58 5.74 12.09
N ASN A 141 -24.23 4.88 12.86
CA ASN A 141 -25.65 4.58 12.73
C ASN A 141 -26.32 4.70 14.11
N LYS A 142 -27.09 5.78 14.28
CA LYS A 142 -27.64 6.34 15.54
C LYS A 142 -28.63 5.47 16.34
N ASN A 143 -28.73 4.15 16.11
CA ASN A 143 -29.76 3.33 16.78
C ASN A 143 -29.24 2.21 17.70
N ASP A 144 -27.93 2.02 17.87
CA ASP A 144 -27.43 0.74 18.40
C ASP A 144 -26.49 0.84 19.63
N ALA A 145 -26.51 1.93 20.41
CA ALA A 145 -25.66 2.07 21.61
C ALA A 145 -25.76 0.87 22.60
N ALA A 146 -26.94 0.24 22.71
CA ALA A 146 -27.14 -0.97 23.52
C ALA A 146 -26.64 -2.27 22.84
N LYS A 147 -26.66 -2.35 21.49
CA LYS A 147 -26.06 -3.48 20.76
C LYS A 147 -24.53 -3.41 20.80
N THR A 148 -23.96 -2.21 20.72
CA THR A 148 -22.51 -1.99 20.79
C THR A 148 -21.92 -2.50 22.12
N GLU A 149 -22.66 -2.42 23.22
CA GLU A 149 -22.18 -2.93 24.52
C GLU A 149 -22.27 -4.46 24.67
N ALA A 150 -23.30 -5.08 24.10
CA ALA A 150 -23.39 -6.54 24.01
C ALA A 150 -22.33 -7.12 23.05
N GLU A 151 -22.05 -6.44 21.94
CA GLU A 151 -20.94 -6.77 21.03
C GLU A 151 -19.57 -6.52 21.68
N ARG A 152 -19.38 -5.43 22.44
CA ARG A 152 -18.18 -5.20 23.27
C ARG A 152 -17.89 -6.35 24.23
N ARG A 153 -18.93 -6.91 24.87
CA ARG A 153 -18.78 -8.07 25.75
C ARG A 153 -18.46 -9.34 24.97
N LYS A 154 -19.16 -9.59 23.85
CA LYS A 154 -18.88 -10.75 22.99
C LYS A 154 -17.48 -10.72 22.36
N SER A 155 -17.00 -9.57 21.93
CA SER A 155 -15.67 -9.42 21.32
C SER A 155 -14.55 -9.60 22.35
N ARG A 156 -14.71 -9.10 23.59
CA ARG A 156 -13.79 -9.39 24.71
C ARG A 156 -13.76 -10.87 25.09
N ILE A 157 -14.89 -11.57 25.03
CA ILE A 157 -15.00 -13.00 25.38
C ILE A 157 -14.36 -13.90 24.30
N GLN A 158 -14.24 -13.45 23.05
CA GLN A 158 -13.61 -14.20 21.94
C GLN A 158 -12.11 -13.87 21.69
N GLN A 159 -11.44 -13.11 22.58
CA GLN A 159 -10.03 -12.76 22.38
C GLN A 159 -9.08 -13.92 22.73
N ASN A 160 -8.62 -14.65 21.70
CA ASN A 160 -7.59 -15.69 21.81
C ASN A 160 -6.16 -15.18 22.16
N TYR A 161 -5.97 -13.86 22.23
CA TYR A 161 -4.68 -13.21 22.49
C TYR A 161 -4.87 -12.12 23.54
N SER A 162 -3.90 -11.96 24.45
CA SER A 162 -3.91 -10.84 25.39
C SER A 162 -3.71 -9.51 24.65
N GLN A 163 -4.27 -8.42 25.17
CA GLN A 163 -4.15 -7.09 24.56
C GLN A 163 -2.68 -6.69 24.37
N GLN A 164 -1.84 -6.91 25.39
CA GLN A 164 -0.40 -6.62 25.32
C GLN A 164 0.27 -7.36 24.16
N TYR A 165 -0.04 -8.65 23.99
CA TYR A 165 0.51 -9.46 22.90
C TYR A 165 0.11 -8.91 21.53
N ILE A 166 -1.16 -8.51 21.37
CA ILE A 166 -1.65 -7.89 20.13
C ILE A 166 -0.84 -6.61 19.84
N CYS A 167 -0.72 -5.73 20.84
CA CYS A 167 0.02 -4.47 20.71
C CYS A 167 1.48 -4.71 20.30
N ASP A 168 2.19 -5.63 20.95
CA ASP A 168 3.61 -5.91 20.67
C ASP A 168 3.84 -6.53 19.29
N VAL A 169 2.92 -7.37 18.84
CA VAL A 169 2.97 -7.96 17.49
C VAL A 169 2.74 -6.90 16.42
N TRP A 170 1.73 -6.05 16.58
CA TRP A 170 1.42 -5.00 15.61
C TRP A 170 2.46 -3.88 15.57
N LYS A 171 3.00 -3.45 16.72
CA LYS A 171 4.11 -2.47 16.76
C LYS A 171 5.31 -2.99 15.99
N ARG A 172 5.69 -4.25 16.17
CA ARG A 172 6.77 -4.86 15.38
C ARG A 172 6.42 -4.98 13.90
N PHE A 173 5.18 -5.32 13.56
CA PHE A 173 4.74 -5.38 12.16
C PHE A 173 4.90 -4.03 11.46
N PHE A 174 4.39 -2.96 12.06
CA PHE A 174 4.54 -1.61 11.50
C PHE A 174 6.00 -1.15 11.48
N SER A 175 6.78 -1.43 12.52
CA SER A 175 8.22 -1.14 12.55
C SER A 175 8.99 -1.81 11.39
N VAL A 176 8.73 -3.09 11.14
CA VAL A 176 9.31 -3.82 10.00
C VAL A 176 8.85 -3.21 8.67
N CYS A 177 7.57 -2.87 8.55
CA CYS A 177 7.06 -2.21 7.34
C CYS A 177 7.74 -0.86 7.08
N THR A 178 7.87 -0.01 8.11
CA THR A 178 8.60 1.27 8.03
C THR A 178 10.03 1.05 7.56
N SER A 179 10.75 0.11 8.16
CA SER A 179 12.14 -0.19 7.80
C SER A 179 12.25 -0.63 6.33
N GLN A 180 11.42 -1.57 5.90
CA GLN A 180 11.45 -2.10 4.53
C GLN A 180 11.00 -1.07 3.49
N MET A 181 10.02 -0.22 3.81
CA MET A 181 9.60 0.87 2.94
C MET A 181 10.70 1.93 2.81
N ASN A 182 11.35 2.32 3.91
CA ASN A 182 12.44 3.30 3.88
C ASN A 182 13.65 2.83 3.08
N GLU A 183 14.08 1.58 3.29
CA GLU A 183 15.21 1.02 2.55
C GLU A 183 14.91 0.93 1.05
N ALA A 184 13.71 0.44 0.69
CA ALA A 184 13.31 0.34 -0.70
C ALA A 184 13.09 1.72 -1.37
N PHE A 185 12.59 2.69 -0.61
CA PHE A 185 12.45 4.08 -1.04
C PHE A 185 13.83 4.67 -1.38
N GLU A 186 14.78 4.56 -0.46
CA GLU A 186 16.10 5.19 -0.60
C GLU A 186 16.87 4.60 -1.79
N LEU A 187 16.82 3.27 -1.92
CA LEU A 187 17.47 2.57 -3.02
C LEU A 187 16.87 2.95 -4.37
N GLU A 188 15.55 3.12 -4.47
CA GLU A 188 14.89 3.57 -5.70
C GLU A 188 15.20 5.04 -6.01
N ARG A 189 15.18 5.92 -5.00
CA ARG A 189 15.54 7.33 -5.16
C ARG A 189 16.96 7.47 -5.71
N GLN A 190 17.92 6.75 -5.14
CA GLN A 190 19.30 6.80 -5.60
C GLN A 190 19.45 6.29 -7.05
N LYS A 191 18.68 5.26 -7.44
CA LYS A 191 18.65 4.80 -8.84
C LYS A 191 18.13 5.85 -9.79
N CYS A 192 17.06 6.56 -9.43
CA CYS A 192 16.52 7.66 -10.23
C CYS A 192 17.54 8.80 -10.38
N LEU A 193 18.16 9.24 -9.29
CA LEU A 193 19.21 10.27 -9.31
C LEU A 193 20.40 9.87 -10.18
N ASN A 194 20.86 8.62 -10.07
CA ASN A 194 21.97 8.13 -10.89
C ASN A 194 21.61 8.08 -12.38
N ALA A 195 20.38 7.66 -12.71
CA ALA A 195 19.91 7.62 -14.09
C ALA A 195 19.80 9.03 -14.69
N ASP A 196 19.36 10.02 -13.91
CA ASP A 196 19.27 11.40 -14.37
C ASP A 196 20.66 12.04 -14.52
N ASN A 197 21.59 11.77 -13.59
CA ASN A 197 22.99 12.18 -13.74
C ASN A 197 23.64 11.57 -14.98
N GLN A 198 23.36 10.30 -15.30
CA GLN A 198 23.86 9.66 -16.52
C GLN A 198 23.31 10.34 -17.78
N LYS A 199 22.03 10.72 -17.79
CA LYS A 199 21.44 11.52 -18.89
C LYS A 199 22.11 12.87 -19.05
N THR A 200 22.47 13.52 -17.96
CA THR A 200 23.17 14.82 -18.00
C THR A 200 24.61 14.68 -18.49
N LEU A 201 25.33 13.63 -18.05
CA LEU A 201 26.75 13.43 -18.37
C LEU A 201 26.98 12.85 -19.76
N ALA A 202 26.05 12.04 -20.29
CA ALA A 202 26.15 11.41 -21.59
C ALA A 202 24.81 11.44 -22.35
N PRO A 203 24.28 12.64 -22.69
CA PRO A 203 22.96 12.78 -23.31
C PRO A 203 22.85 12.08 -24.67
N HIS A 204 23.96 12.01 -25.42
CA HIS A 204 24.02 11.34 -26.73
C HIS A 204 23.74 9.83 -26.62
N GLN A 205 24.21 9.15 -25.56
CA GLN A 205 23.96 7.72 -25.35
C GLN A 205 22.47 7.42 -25.16
N HIS A 206 21.73 8.32 -24.49
CA HIS A 206 20.29 8.15 -24.29
C HIS A 206 19.48 8.43 -25.55
N VAL A 207 19.92 9.36 -26.39
CA VAL A 207 19.29 9.61 -27.70
C VAL A 207 19.48 8.39 -28.61
N GLU A 208 20.70 7.85 -28.67
CA GLU A 208 21.01 6.63 -29.43
C GLU A 208 20.23 5.40 -28.93
N GLU A 209 20.13 5.21 -27.60
CA GLU A 209 19.32 4.12 -27.03
C GLU A 209 17.81 4.29 -27.30
N ALA A 210 17.29 5.51 -27.24
CA ALA A 210 15.88 5.79 -27.53
C ALA A 210 15.56 5.54 -29.00
N GLU A 211 16.44 5.97 -29.90
CA GLU A 211 16.33 5.66 -31.33
C GLU A 211 16.43 4.16 -31.60
N ARG A 212 17.36 3.47 -30.95
CA ARG A 212 17.51 2.01 -31.07
C ARG A 212 16.26 1.28 -30.59
N LYS A 213 15.69 1.65 -29.45
CA LYS A 213 14.42 1.10 -28.95
C LYS A 213 13.26 1.39 -29.91
N LYS A 214 13.20 2.59 -30.49
CA LYS A 214 12.17 2.95 -31.46
C LYS A 214 12.27 2.10 -32.73
N ARG A 215 13.48 1.82 -33.22
CA ARG A 215 13.73 0.91 -34.36
C ARG A 215 13.28 -0.52 -34.04
N ILE A 216 13.68 -1.07 -32.90
CA ILE A 216 13.30 -2.43 -32.48
C ILE A 216 11.77 -2.56 -32.32
N ASN A 217 11.10 -1.56 -31.76
CA ASN A 217 9.64 -1.58 -31.61
C ASN A 217 8.93 -1.46 -32.96
N ALA A 218 9.47 -0.68 -33.90
CA ALA A 218 8.93 -0.59 -35.26
C ALA A 218 9.14 -1.90 -36.03
N GLU A 219 10.28 -2.56 -35.88
CA GLU A 219 10.56 -3.89 -36.45
C GLU A 219 9.59 -4.94 -35.90
N ARG A 220 9.38 -4.99 -34.58
CA ARG A 220 8.38 -5.90 -33.99
C ARG A 220 6.96 -5.62 -34.44
N ALA A 221 6.58 -4.36 -34.58
CA ALA A 221 5.25 -3.99 -35.07
C ALA A 221 5.06 -4.45 -36.52
N ASN A 222 6.09 -4.27 -37.36
CA ASN A 222 6.10 -4.74 -38.74
C ASN A 222 6.10 -6.27 -38.83
N GLU A 223 6.82 -6.99 -37.97
CA GLU A 223 6.79 -8.46 -37.90
C GLU A 223 5.40 -8.98 -37.52
N LEU A 224 4.74 -8.35 -36.55
CA LEU A 224 3.35 -8.64 -36.17
C LEU A 224 2.37 -8.36 -37.31
N GLU A 225 2.55 -7.24 -38.02
CA GLU A 225 1.71 -6.89 -39.17
C GLU A 225 1.93 -7.84 -40.35
N ALA A 226 3.17 -8.27 -40.60
CA ALA A 226 3.52 -9.22 -41.65
C ALA A 226 3.05 -10.66 -41.35
N SER A 227 2.82 -11.00 -40.07
CA SER A 227 2.34 -12.33 -39.63
C SER A 227 0.81 -12.42 -39.48
N LEU A 228 0.08 -11.29 -39.51
CA LEU A 228 -1.39 -11.25 -39.52
C LEU A 228 -2.04 -12.13 -40.62
N PRO A 229 -1.55 -12.17 -41.87
CA PRO A 229 -2.15 -13.01 -42.91
C PRO A 229 -1.95 -14.51 -42.64
N GLN A 230 -0.85 -14.90 -42.01
CA GLN A 230 -0.59 -16.30 -41.61
C GLN A 230 -1.43 -16.72 -40.42
N ILE A 231 -1.64 -15.82 -39.45
CA ILE A 231 -2.51 -16.07 -38.29
C ILE A 231 -3.97 -16.18 -38.70
N GLN A 232 -4.43 -15.40 -39.69
CA GLN A 232 -5.77 -15.53 -40.25
C GLN A 232 -5.96 -16.87 -40.98
N LYS A 233 -4.97 -17.31 -41.76
CA LYS A 233 -4.99 -18.62 -42.42
C LYS A 233 -5.04 -19.79 -41.44
N GLN A 234 -4.25 -19.75 -40.37
CA GLN A 234 -4.29 -20.80 -39.32
C GLN A 234 -5.65 -20.87 -38.61
N LYS A 235 -6.29 -19.73 -38.37
CA LYS A 235 -7.64 -19.69 -37.78
C LYS A 235 -8.74 -20.22 -38.70
N GLU A 236 -8.58 -20.04 -40.01
CA GLU A 236 -9.51 -20.63 -40.99
C GLU A 236 -9.29 -22.14 -41.14
N GLU A 237 -8.05 -22.62 -41.03
CA GLU A 237 -7.71 -24.05 -41.06
C GLU A 237 -8.19 -24.79 -39.80
N GLU A 238 -8.10 -24.19 -38.61
CA GLU A 238 -8.62 -24.78 -37.35
C GLU A 238 -10.16 -24.91 -37.30
N LEU A 239 -10.90 -24.13 -38.11
CA LEU A 239 -12.36 -24.25 -38.20
C LEU A 239 -12.84 -25.40 -39.10
N PHE A 240 -11.92 -26.07 -39.80
CA PHE A 240 -12.21 -27.13 -40.77
C PHE A 240 -11.76 -28.52 -40.31
N GLU A 241 -11.41 -28.72 -39.04
CA GLU A 241 -11.30 -30.07 -38.46
C GLU A 241 -12.71 -30.64 -38.23
N ASP A 242 -13.08 -31.54 -39.12
CA ASP A 242 -14.34 -32.28 -39.28
C ASP A 242 -14.78 -33.00 -37.98
N PRO A 243 -16.06 -32.90 -37.55
CA PRO A 243 -16.58 -33.68 -36.45
C PRO A 243 -17.08 -35.06 -36.94
N PHE A 244 -16.14 -35.96 -37.25
CA PHE A 244 -16.41 -37.40 -37.33
C PHE A 244 -15.43 -38.19 -36.48
#